data_AF-A0A0G1DXZ2-F1
#
_entry.id   AF-A0A0G1DXZ2-F1
#
_cell.length_a   1.000
_cell.length_b   1.000
_cell.length_c   1.000
_cell.angle_alpha   90.00
_cell.angle_beta   90.00
_cell.angle_gamma   90.00
#
_symmetry.space_group_name_H-M   'P 1'
#
loop_
_entity.id
_entity.type
_entity.pdbx_description
1 polymer ?
#
loop_
_entity_poly.entity_id
_entity_poly.type
_entity_poly.pdbx_seq_one_letter_code
_entity_poly.pdbx_strand_id
1 'polypeptide(L)'
;MNKKGFTLPEIVIAISIFAILAIAATQIFLNVSRMNKKIEIQEYVFTEASAALEKMLREVSRSTVDYSEYYSMQVLGSTYYGQNYGIYGALFYDPGTGGPHEVLWDGGDGIYCDDGVSEYFFTEDCDDFSVDSYDLDMGTNPYDGFATEEYNAFCEGSADCYSVLESVQDELYLINGDGTRKVLFALEKKLNIDEYAVSMLELTGGYNVTGDANGDVDGDSITDYWACEDDYTCSDEWPVGYPIPEQNFDLVDDGGIFDGDFMPITPEDINIVDLKFFIVPLEDPYRAFAETSSAVQQHPHVFITMTVEPSAELSQGLLGEEWTLTLQGVAGAAVFDVVPSEYRGWGDEDRY
;
A
#
# COMPACT_ATOMS: atom_id res chain seq x y z
N MET A 1 86.02 27.59 -7.54
CA MET A 1 84.61 27.66 -7.09
C MET A 1 84.44 26.67 -5.95
N ASN A 2 84.41 27.14 -4.70
CA ASN A 2 84.18 26.28 -3.55
C ASN A 2 82.70 25.88 -3.52
N LYS A 3 82.38 24.65 -3.91
CA LYS A 3 81.06 24.06 -3.66
C LYS A 3 80.95 23.83 -2.17
N LYS A 4 80.20 24.67 -1.46
CA LYS A 4 79.82 24.41 -0.07
C LYS A 4 78.83 23.24 -0.11
N GLY A 5 79.23 22.09 0.43
CA GLY A 5 78.34 20.95 0.65
C GLY A 5 77.39 21.23 1.82
N PHE A 6 76.23 20.59 1.82
CA PHE A 6 75.29 20.62 2.94
C PHE A 6 75.90 19.95 4.17
N THR A 7 75.63 20.51 5.34
CA THR A 7 76.00 19.90 6.62
C THR A 7 75.03 18.77 6.96
N LEU A 8 75.51 17.75 7.66
CA LEU A 8 74.67 16.61 8.09
C LEU A 8 73.41 17.04 8.87
N PRO A 9 73.46 18.03 9.79
CA PRO A 9 72.26 18.53 10.48
C PRO A 9 71.21 19.13 9.54
N GLU A 10 71.61 19.84 8.48
CA GLU A 10 70.67 20.44 7.50
C GLU A 10 69.89 19.36 6.74
N ILE A 11 70.55 18.25 6.38
CA ILE A 11 69.91 17.13 5.68
C ILE A 11 68.88 16.46 6.60
N VAL A 12 69.20 16.25 7.87
CA VAL A 12 68.28 15.63 8.83
C VAL A 12 67.03 16.51 9.02
N ILE A 13 67.21 17.82 9.21
CA ILE A 13 66.09 18.76 9.36
C ILE A 13 65.22 18.78 8.09
N ALA A 14 65.84 18.79 6.91
CA ALA A 14 65.12 18.79 5.63
C ALA A 14 64.27 17.51 5.45
N ILE A 15 64.84 16.35 5.78
CA ILE A 15 64.12 15.06 5.71
C ILE A 15 62.95 15.05 6.71
N SER A 16 63.13 15.57 7.92
CA SER A 16 62.05 15.63 8.92
C SER A 16 60.90 16.53 8.47
N ILE A 17 61.19 17.73 7.94
CA ILE A 17 60.16 18.64 7.41
C ILE A 17 59.43 17.99 6.24
N PHE A 18 60.18 17.37 5.32
CA PHE A 18 59.59 16.67 4.17
C PHE A 18 58.68 15.51 4.61
N ALA A 19 59.11 14.72 5.59
CA ALA A 19 58.31 13.62 6.11
C ALA A 19 57.00 14.12 6.75
N ILE A 20 57.04 15.20 7.55
CA ILE A 20 55.85 15.79 8.16
C ILE A 20 54.88 16.31 7.08
N LEU A 21 55.40 17.00 6.06
CA LEU A 21 54.60 17.50 4.95
C LEU A 21 53.99 16.34 4.13
N ALA A 22 54.74 15.28 3.89
CA ALA A 22 54.25 14.10 3.17
C ALA A 22 53.12 13.38 3.93
N ILE A 23 53.27 13.23 5.25
CA ILE A 23 52.22 12.65 6.11
C ILE A 23 50.96 13.54 6.10
N ALA A 24 51.14 14.86 6.26
CA ALA A 24 50.02 15.80 6.24
C ALA A 24 49.29 15.79 4.89
N ALA A 25 50.03 15.81 3.77
CA ALA A 25 49.47 15.72 2.43
C ALA A 25 48.71 14.40 2.21
N THR A 26 49.25 13.28 2.70
CA THR A 26 48.60 11.96 2.62
C THR A 26 47.30 11.94 3.41
N GLN A 27 47.28 12.50 4.61
CA GLN A 27 46.06 12.59 5.43
C GLN A 27 44.99 13.44 4.76
N ILE A 28 45.36 14.59 4.19
CA ILE A 28 44.45 15.46 3.45
C ILE A 28 43.88 14.70 2.25
N PHE A 29 44.72 14.02 1.47
CA PHE A 29 44.29 13.25 0.31
C PHE A 29 43.32 12.12 0.69
N LEU A 30 43.62 11.37 1.76
CA LEU A 30 42.73 10.31 2.27
C LEU A 30 41.38 10.88 2.74
N ASN A 31 41.39 12.01 3.44
CA ASN A 31 40.16 12.66 3.89
C ASN A 31 39.31 13.15 2.70
N VAL A 32 39.94 13.77 1.69
CA VAL A 32 39.24 14.22 0.47
C VAL A 32 38.66 13.03 -0.31
N SER A 33 39.43 11.96 -0.48
CA SER A 33 38.94 10.75 -1.16
C SER A 33 37.73 10.12 -0.47
N ARG A 34 37.77 10.01 0.87
CA ARG A 34 36.64 9.52 1.67
C ARG A 34 35.43 10.43 1.61
N MET A 35 35.64 11.75 1.62
CA MET A 35 34.57 12.73 1.48
C MET A 35 33.91 12.65 0.10
N ASN A 36 34.69 12.48 -0.97
CA ASN A 36 34.15 12.30 -2.32
C ASN A 36 33.31 11.01 -2.41
N LYS A 37 33.78 9.89 -1.84
CA LYS A 37 33.00 8.64 -1.78
C LYS A 37 31.68 8.84 -1.01
N LYS A 38 31.69 9.60 0.10
CA LYS A 38 30.48 9.91 0.85
C LYS A 38 29.48 10.71 0.01
N ILE A 39 29.95 11.72 -0.72
CA ILE A 39 29.10 12.54 -1.61
C ILE A 39 28.50 11.68 -2.72
N GLU A 40 29.30 10.81 -3.34
CA GLU A 40 28.84 9.88 -4.38
C GLU A 40 27.74 8.95 -3.88
N ILE A 41 27.91 8.36 -2.69
CA ILE A 41 26.88 7.50 -2.07
C ILE A 41 25.62 8.30 -1.72
N GLN A 42 25.76 9.53 -1.22
CA GLN A 42 24.61 10.39 -0.94
C GLN A 42 23.81 10.72 -2.20
N GLU A 43 24.49 11.02 -3.30
CA GLU A 43 23.86 11.29 -4.59
C GLU A 43 23.16 10.05 -5.16
N TYR A 44 23.80 8.88 -5.04
CA TYR A 44 23.22 7.60 -5.42
C TYR A 44 21.92 7.30 -4.64
N VAL A 45 22.00 7.28 -3.30
CA VAL A 45 20.83 7.00 -2.45
C VAL A 45 19.69 7.99 -2.70
N PHE A 46 20.00 9.28 -2.85
CA PHE A 46 18.98 10.28 -3.16
C PHE A 46 18.29 10.02 -4.51
N THR A 47 19.06 9.66 -5.54
CA THR A 47 18.55 9.42 -6.90
C THR A 47 17.62 8.21 -6.93
N GLU A 48 18.06 7.10 -6.36
CA GLU A 48 17.30 5.85 -6.34
C GLU A 48 16.06 5.95 -5.45
N ALA A 49 16.18 6.55 -4.26
CA ALA A 49 15.02 6.78 -3.38
C ALA A 49 14.01 7.74 -4.01
N SER A 50 14.46 8.77 -4.74
CA SER A 50 13.56 9.65 -5.50
C SER A 50 12.85 8.88 -6.62
N ALA A 51 13.55 7.99 -7.32
CA ALA A 51 12.94 7.16 -8.38
C ALA A 51 11.87 6.21 -7.82
N ALA A 52 12.12 5.58 -6.67
CA ALA A 52 11.13 4.74 -5.98
C ALA A 52 9.91 5.55 -5.54
N LEU A 53 10.12 6.74 -4.94
CA LEU A 53 9.03 7.64 -4.55
C LEU A 53 8.22 8.10 -5.77
N GLU A 54 8.87 8.47 -6.87
CA GLU A 54 8.18 8.83 -8.13
C GLU A 54 7.37 7.67 -8.71
N LYS A 55 7.84 6.42 -8.56
CA LYS A 55 7.08 5.23 -8.97
C LYS A 55 5.81 5.09 -8.13
N MET A 56 5.91 5.17 -6.80
CA MET A 56 4.74 5.13 -5.91
C MET A 56 3.73 6.25 -6.23
N LEU A 57 4.21 7.49 -6.35
CA LEU A 57 3.35 8.64 -6.68
C LEU A 57 2.65 8.48 -8.03
N ARG A 58 3.31 7.86 -9.01
CA ARG A 58 2.73 7.58 -10.33
C ARG A 58 1.62 6.54 -10.25
N GLU A 59 1.80 5.48 -9.48
CA GLU A 59 0.74 4.47 -9.29
C GLU A 59 -0.44 5.04 -8.51
N VAL A 60 -0.22 5.85 -7.47
CA VAL A 60 -1.30 6.61 -6.81
C VAL A 60 -2.06 7.49 -7.82
N SER A 61 -1.35 8.17 -8.72
CA SER A 61 -2.00 9.04 -9.72
C SER A 61 -2.76 8.27 -10.82
N ARG A 62 -2.54 6.96 -10.94
CA ARG A 62 -3.17 6.10 -11.96
C ARG A 62 -4.30 5.25 -11.40
N SER A 63 -4.34 5.07 -10.09
CA SER A 63 -5.28 4.23 -9.37
C SER A 63 -6.06 5.08 -8.36
N THR A 64 -7.04 4.49 -7.70
CA THR A 64 -7.71 5.05 -6.53
C THR A 64 -7.28 4.29 -5.27
N VAL A 65 -7.50 4.91 -4.12
CA VAL A 65 -7.31 4.24 -2.82
C VAL A 65 -8.35 3.14 -2.69
N ASP A 66 -7.92 1.94 -2.29
CA ASP A 66 -8.79 0.81 -2.06
C ASP A 66 -9.29 0.79 -0.61
N TYR A 67 -10.33 1.58 -0.34
CA TYR A 67 -10.91 1.69 1.00
C TYR A 67 -11.53 0.37 1.49
N SER A 68 -12.01 -0.49 0.59
CA SER A 68 -12.54 -1.81 0.94
C SER A 68 -11.44 -2.71 1.49
N GLU A 69 -10.25 -2.68 0.89
CA GLU A 69 -9.10 -3.44 1.40
C GLU A 69 -8.66 -2.93 2.78
N TYR A 70 -8.61 -1.61 2.99
CA TYR A 70 -8.33 -1.06 4.31
C TYR A 70 -9.32 -1.51 5.37
N TYR A 71 -10.61 -1.51 5.05
CA TYR A 71 -11.63 -1.97 5.97
C TYR A 71 -11.47 -3.45 6.30
N SER A 72 -11.17 -4.27 5.28
CA SER A 72 -10.90 -5.69 5.46
C SER A 72 -9.71 -5.95 6.39
N MET A 73 -8.60 -5.27 6.17
CA MET A 73 -7.38 -5.48 6.96
C MET A 73 -7.44 -4.85 8.36
N GLN A 74 -7.90 -3.60 8.47
CA GLN A 74 -7.84 -2.82 9.71
C GLN A 74 -9.05 -3.03 10.62
N VAL A 75 -10.26 -3.10 10.05
CA VAL A 75 -11.51 -3.20 10.83
C VAL A 75 -11.89 -4.67 11.05
N LEU A 76 -11.92 -5.47 9.98
CA LEU A 76 -12.27 -6.89 10.10
C LEU A 76 -11.11 -7.75 10.61
N GLY A 77 -9.88 -7.24 10.57
CA GLY A 77 -8.68 -8.00 10.95
C GLY A 77 -8.43 -9.18 10.01
N SER A 78 -8.76 -9.03 8.72
CA SER A 78 -8.45 -10.01 7.69
C SER A 78 -6.95 -10.24 7.65
N THR A 79 -6.56 -11.50 7.48
CA THR A 79 -5.17 -11.88 7.21
C THR A 79 -5.01 -12.30 5.77
N TYR A 80 -5.91 -11.89 4.86
CA TYR A 80 -5.86 -12.25 3.46
C TYR A 80 -6.22 -11.05 2.59
N TYR A 81 -5.38 -10.79 1.59
CA TYR A 81 -5.60 -9.70 0.65
C TYR A 81 -6.68 -10.04 -0.37
N GLY A 82 -7.48 -9.04 -0.71
CA GLY A 82 -8.63 -9.18 -1.61
C GLY A 82 -9.78 -9.98 -0.99
N GLN A 83 -9.68 -10.37 0.28
CA GLN A 83 -10.80 -10.97 1.00
C GLN A 83 -11.76 -9.86 1.47
N ASN A 84 -13.05 -10.16 1.49
CA ASN A 84 -14.09 -9.22 1.97
C ASN A 84 -14.16 -7.92 1.13
N TYR A 85 -13.77 -7.99 -0.14
CA TYR A 85 -14.18 -6.96 -1.10
C TYR A 85 -15.72 -6.80 -0.98
N GLY A 86 -16.20 -5.55 -0.94
CA GLY A 86 -17.64 -5.27 -0.82
C GLY A 86 -18.21 -5.02 0.53
N ILE A 87 -17.65 -5.64 1.57
CA ILE A 87 -18.22 -5.49 2.91
C ILE A 87 -18.24 -4.02 3.33
N TYR A 88 -17.19 -3.27 3.01
CA TYR A 88 -17.17 -1.82 3.25
C TYR A 88 -18.22 -1.07 2.43
N GLY A 89 -18.42 -1.48 1.18
CA GLY A 89 -19.43 -0.90 0.30
C GLY A 89 -20.85 -1.10 0.83
N ALA A 90 -21.15 -2.28 1.38
CA ALA A 90 -22.46 -2.63 1.93
C ALA A 90 -22.92 -1.67 3.07
N LEU A 91 -21.98 -1.05 3.80
CA LEU A 91 -22.29 -0.10 4.88
C LEU A 91 -23.01 1.18 4.41
N PHE A 92 -22.92 1.49 3.12
CA PHE A 92 -23.54 2.67 2.50
C PHE A 92 -24.98 2.41 2.05
N TYR A 93 -25.45 1.16 2.10
CA TYR A 93 -26.77 0.77 1.61
C TYR A 93 -27.77 0.58 2.76
N ASP A 94 -29.03 0.94 2.51
CA ASP A 94 -30.15 0.58 3.37
C ASP A 94 -30.67 -0.81 3.00
N PRO A 95 -30.57 -1.82 3.89
CA PRO A 95 -31.06 -3.18 3.63
C PRO A 95 -32.61 -3.28 3.63
N GLY A 96 -33.31 -2.16 3.77
CA GLY A 96 -34.77 -2.11 3.76
C GLY A 96 -35.41 -2.70 5.02
N THR A 97 -36.66 -3.16 4.88
CA THR A 97 -37.51 -3.59 6.03
C THR A 97 -37.53 -5.11 6.28
N GLY A 98 -36.71 -5.89 5.56
CA GLY A 98 -36.83 -7.35 5.50
C GLY A 98 -35.56 -8.18 5.74
N GLY A 99 -34.35 -7.60 5.69
CA GLY A 99 -33.11 -8.34 5.93
C GLY A 99 -32.73 -8.43 7.42
N PRO A 100 -32.10 -9.52 7.91
CA PRO A 100 -31.48 -9.53 9.23
C PRO A 100 -30.46 -8.39 9.38
N HIS A 101 -30.71 -7.56 10.39
CA HIS A 101 -29.97 -6.34 10.74
C HIS A 101 -28.53 -6.57 11.29
N GLU A 102 -27.91 -7.74 11.12
CA GLU A 102 -26.59 -8.05 11.67
C GLU A 102 -25.57 -8.29 10.53
N VAL A 103 -24.70 -7.30 10.31
CA VAL A 103 -23.65 -7.22 9.26
C VAL A 103 -22.63 -8.37 9.31
N LEU A 104 -22.65 -9.21 10.36
CA LEU A 104 -21.59 -10.18 10.63
C LEU A 104 -21.95 -11.63 10.29
N TRP A 105 -23.22 -11.95 9.97
CA TRP A 105 -23.66 -13.32 9.74
C TRP A 105 -24.76 -13.39 8.65
N ASP A 106 -24.34 -13.49 7.38
CA ASP A 106 -25.04 -14.15 6.27
C ASP A 106 -26.54 -13.82 6.06
N GLY A 107 -26.91 -12.54 6.01
CA GLY A 107 -28.30 -12.23 5.61
C GLY A 107 -28.69 -10.77 5.42
N GLY A 108 -27.76 -9.82 5.48
CA GLY A 108 -28.11 -8.41 5.51
C GLY A 108 -28.60 -7.79 4.21
N ASP A 109 -28.56 -8.47 3.06
CA ASP A 109 -28.61 -7.79 1.74
C ASP A 109 -30.01 -7.64 1.14
N GLY A 110 -30.98 -7.23 1.97
CA GLY A 110 -32.27 -6.68 1.52
C GLY A 110 -33.23 -7.58 0.74
N ILE A 111 -32.87 -8.80 0.34
CA ILE A 111 -33.74 -9.67 -0.44
C ILE A 111 -34.58 -10.57 0.50
N TYR A 112 -35.86 -10.23 0.67
CA TYR A 112 -36.83 -11.11 1.35
C TYR A 112 -37.43 -12.09 0.33
N CYS A 113 -37.07 -13.37 0.41
CA CYS A 113 -37.74 -14.43 -0.33
C CYS A 113 -38.96 -14.93 0.47
N ASP A 114 -40.17 -14.85 -0.10
CA ASP A 114 -41.43 -15.24 0.56
C ASP A 114 -41.61 -16.77 0.75
N ASP A 115 -40.54 -17.56 0.59
CA ASP A 115 -40.61 -19.01 0.70
C ASP A 115 -40.58 -19.51 2.16
N GLY A 116 -40.16 -18.66 3.10
CA GLY A 116 -40.14 -18.95 4.53
C GLY A 116 -39.19 -20.09 4.93
N VAL A 117 -38.24 -20.48 4.07
CA VAL A 117 -37.32 -21.60 4.34
C VAL A 117 -35.91 -21.46 3.79
N SER A 118 -35.59 -20.50 2.91
CA SER A 118 -34.22 -20.31 2.43
C SER A 118 -33.52 -19.14 3.16
N GLU A 119 -32.53 -19.46 3.98
CA GLU A 119 -31.56 -18.52 4.57
C GLU A 119 -30.30 -18.38 3.69
N TYR A 120 -30.32 -18.88 2.46
CA TYR A 120 -29.13 -18.89 1.59
C TYR A 120 -29.35 -18.05 0.35
N PHE A 121 -28.43 -17.11 0.14
CA PHE A 121 -28.16 -16.50 -1.15
C PHE A 121 -28.04 -17.59 -2.21
N PHE A 122 -28.58 -17.36 -3.40
CA PHE A 122 -28.42 -18.18 -4.62
C PHE A 122 -29.35 -19.40 -4.85
N THR A 123 -30.46 -19.58 -4.14
CA THR A 123 -31.47 -20.55 -4.61
C THR A 123 -32.36 -19.93 -5.68
N GLU A 124 -32.41 -20.52 -6.89
CA GLU A 124 -33.24 -20.17 -8.06
C GLU A 124 -34.76 -20.03 -7.81
N ASP A 125 -35.22 -20.13 -6.56
CA ASP A 125 -36.63 -20.26 -6.16
C ASP A 125 -37.24 -18.96 -5.57
N CYS A 126 -36.53 -17.82 -5.59
CA CYS A 126 -37.10 -16.53 -5.18
C CYS A 126 -37.96 -15.91 -6.31
N ASP A 127 -39.24 -16.30 -6.35
CA ASP A 127 -40.18 -15.96 -7.44
C ASP A 127 -40.76 -14.52 -7.40
N ASP A 128 -40.60 -13.76 -6.31
CA ASP A 128 -41.17 -12.41 -6.19
C ASP A 128 -40.19 -11.47 -5.45
N PHE A 129 -39.45 -10.67 -6.22
CA PHE A 129 -38.64 -9.59 -5.66
C PHE A 129 -39.55 -8.43 -5.24
N SER A 130 -39.58 -8.12 -3.95
CA SER A 130 -40.23 -6.90 -3.49
C SER A 130 -39.41 -5.70 -3.93
N VAL A 131 -39.97 -4.87 -4.81
CA VAL A 131 -39.33 -3.60 -5.23
C VAL A 131 -39.13 -2.61 -4.06
N ASP A 132 -39.79 -2.86 -2.93
CA ASP A 132 -39.66 -2.09 -1.70
C ASP A 132 -38.52 -2.61 -0.79
N SER A 133 -37.78 -3.64 -1.23
CA SER A 133 -36.64 -4.23 -0.52
C SER A 133 -35.32 -4.12 -1.31
N TYR A 134 -35.26 -3.27 -2.33
CA TYR A 134 -33.99 -2.96 -2.96
C TYR A 134 -33.10 -2.17 -2.02
N ASP A 135 -31.85 -2.60 -1.92
CA ASP A 135 -30.79 -1.85 -1.27
C ASP A 135 -30.68 -0.47 -1.92
N LEU A 136 -31.02 0.56 -1.15
CA LEU A 136 -30.88 1.94 -1.59
C LEU A 136 -29.49 2.40 -1.19
N ASP A 137 -28.68 2.83 -2.17
CA ASP A 137 -27.43 3.52 -1.87
C ASP A 137 -27.78 4.87 -1.24
N MET A 138 -27.52 4.96 0.07
CA MET A 138 -27.85 6.15 0.85
C MET A 138 -26.72 7.17 0.79
N GLY A 139 -25.53 6.76 0.36
CA GLY A 139 -24.34 7.60 0.28
C GLY A 139 -23.87 8.17 1.61
N THR A 140 -24.21 7.52 2.73
CA THR A 140 -23.88 7.92 4.11
C THR A 140 -23.33 6.73 4.89
N ASN A 141 -22.24 6.91 5.63
CA ASN A 141 -21.61 5.85 6.41
C ASN A 141 -21.71 6.09 7.94
N PRO A 142 -22.15 5.10 8.73
CA PRO A 142 -22.98 3.98 8.30
C PRO A 142 -24.38 4.52 7.93
N TYR A 143 -25.17 3.74 7.21
CA TYR A 143 -26.59 4.06 7.05
C TYR A 143 -27.29 4.29 8.42
N ASP A 144 -28.02 5.41 8.57
CA ASP A 144 -28.62 6.01 9.79
C ASP A 144 -29.64 5.12 10.56
N GLY A 145 -29.78 3.84 10.19
CA GLY A 145 -30.52 2.84 10.96
C GLY A 145 -29.78 2.32 12.20
N PHE A 146 -28.46 2.49 12.25
CA PHE A 146 -27.59 2.02 13.34
C PHE A 146 -26.98 3.22 14.08
N ALA A 147 -27.05 3.20 15.41
CA ALA A 147 -26.76 4.36 16.25
C ALA A 147 -25.28 4.79 16.21
N THR A 148 -25.00 5.93 15.58
CA THR A 148 -24.00 6.96 15.97
C THR A 148 -22.57 6.54 16.33
N GLU A 149 -22.04 5.44 15.81
CA GLU A 149 -20.63 5.14 15.98
C GLU A 149 -19.83 5.70 14.78
N GLU A 150 -18.61 6.15 15.08
CA GLU A 150 -17.73 6.80 14.12
C GLU A 150 -17.10 5.70 13.26
N TYR A 151 -17.67 5.45 12.08
CA TYR A 151 -17.18 4.43 11.15
C TYR A 151 -16.40 5.06 10.01
N ASN A 152 -15.31 4.43 9.60
CA ASN A 152 -14.65 4.71 8.33
C ASN A 152 -13.90 3.47 7.84
N ALA A 153 -13.16 3.62 6.74
CA ALA A 153 -12.42 2.52 6.15
C ALA A 153 -11.28 1.97 7.03
N PHE A 154 -10.89 2.69 8.08
CA PHE A 154 -9.73 2.36 8.92
C PHE A 154 -10.11 1.95 10.34
N CYS A 155 -11.32 2.29 10.80
CA CYS A 155 -11.70 2.16 12.20
C CYS A 155 -13.23 2.01 12.37
N GLU A 156 -13.63 1.19 13.34
CA GLU A 156 -15.01 0.97 13.78
C GLU A 156 -15.14 1.18 15.30
N GLY A 157 -16.23 1.82 15.74
CA GLY A 157 -16.70 1.76 17.12
C GLY A 157 -15.82 2.49 18.15
N SER A 158 -14.92 3.37 17.71
CA SER A 158 -14.03 4.14 18.58
C SER A 158 -14.24 5.65 18.41
N ALA A 159 -14.18 6.40 19.51
CA ALA A 159 -14.30 7.88 19.49
C ALA A 159 -13.06 8.58 18.88
N ASP A 160 -12.04 7.81 18.49
CA ASP A 160 -10.81 8.29 17.90
C ASP A 160 -10.73 7.96 16.39
N CYS A 161 -11.78 7.38 15.79
CA CYS A 161 -11.76 6.99 14.37
C CYS A 161 -11.54 8.19 13.42
N TYR A 162 -11.87 9.41 13.82
CA TYR A 162 -11.56 10.64 13.07
C TYR A 162 -10.18 11.26 13.38
N SER A 163 -9.36 10.58 14.17
CA SER A 163 -7.99 11.02 14.45
C SER A 163 -7.15 10.96 13.18
N VAL A 164 -6.30 11.96 13.00
CA VAL A 164 -5.30 11.96 11.91
C VAL A 164 -4.37 10.75 12.02
N LEU A 165 -4.24 10.13 13.20
CA LEU A 165 -3.42 8.94 13.37
C LEU A 165 -3.97 7.73 12.59
N GLU A 166 -5.29 7.61 12.44
CA GLU A 166 -5.91 6.53 11.66
C GLU A 166 -5.67 6.69 10.16
N SER A 167 -5.33 7.91 9.69
CA SER A 167 -4.91 8.13 8.30
C SER A 167 -3.50 7.62 7.99
N VAL A 168 -2.71 7.29 9.03
CA VAL A 168 -1.32 6.88 8.90
C VAL A 168 -1.24 5.36 8.78
N GLN A 169 -0.86 4.90 7.61
CA GLN A 169 -0.79 3.49 7.24
C GLN A 169 0.65 3.08 6.91
N ASP A 170 0.99 1.84 7.25
CA ASP A 170 2.28 1.23 6.94
C ASP A 170 2.29 0.61 5.53
N GLU A 171 1.10 0.35 5.00
CA GLU A 171 0.86 -0.24 3.70
C GLU A 171 -0.06 0.66 2.88
N LEU A 172 0.13 0.65 1.55
CA LEU A 172 -0.68 1.38 0.60
C LEU A 172 -1.45 0.43 -0.31
N TYR A 173 -2.77 0.42 -0.18
CA TYR A 173 -3.67 -0.35 -1.07
C TYR A 173 -4.29 0.56 -2.12
N LEU A 174 -4.09 0.20 -3.38
CA LEU A 174 -4.63 0.90 -4.53
C LEU A 174 -5.42 -0.08 -5.40
N ILE A 175 -6.50 0.41 -5.99
CA ILE A 175 -7.28 -0.31 -7.00
C ILE A 175 -7.44 0.58 -8.23
N ASN A 176 -7.33 0.01 -9.41
CA ASN A 176 -7.53 0.76 -10.65
C ASN A 176 -9.03 1.05 -10.88
N GLY A 177 -9.32 1.95 -11.82
CA GLY A 177 -10.68 2.43 -12.03
C GLY A 177 -11.68 1.42 -12.59
N ASP A 178 -11.19 0.35 -13.20
CA ASP A 178 -12.05 -0.73 -13.69
C ASP A 178 -12.26 -1.84 -12.64
N GLY A 179 -11.61 -1.75 -11.48
CA GLY A 179 -11.74 -2.75 -10.42
C GLY A 179 -11.10 -4.10 -10.73
N THR A 180 -10.20 -4.19 -11.72
CA THR A 180 -9.57 -5.46 -12.15
C THR A 180 -8.09 -5.58 -11.77
N ARG A 181 -7.46 -4.52 -11.26
CA ARG A 181 -6.06 -4.54 -10.82
C ARG A 181 -5.89 -3.82 -9.50
N LYS A 182 -5.35 -4.52 -8.49
CA LYS A 182 -4.87 -3.92 -7.25
C LYS A 182 -3.36 -3.79 -7.26
N VAL A 183 -2.86 -2.75 -6.62
CA VAL A 183 -1.43 -2.52 -6.38
C VAL A 183 -1.24 -2.26 -4.91
N LEU A 184 -0.31 -2.99 -4.29
CA LEU A 184 0.02 -2.88 -2.89
C LEU A 184 1.48 -2.41 -2.76
N PHE A 185 1.74 -1.47 -1.86
CA PHE A 185 3.10 -1.12 -1.45
C PHE A 185 3.26 -1.38 0.05
N ALA A 186 4.36 -2.02 0.40
CA ALA A 186 4.71 -2.33 1.78
C ALA A 186 6.23 -2.27 1.99
N LEU A 187 6.65 -2.29 3.26
CA LEU A 187 8.03 -2.56 3.61
C LEU A 187 8.26 -4.06 3.70
N GLU A 188 9.32 -4.51 3.05
CA GLU A 188 9.73 -5.91 3.05
C GLU A 188 11.12 -6.03 3.65
N LYS A 189 11.31 -7.06 4.48
CA LYS A 189 12.57 -7.29 5.18
C LYS A 189 13.58 -8.01 4.30
N LYS A 190 14.84 -7.56 4.33
CA LYS A 190 15.95 -8.21 3.63
C LYS A 190 16.43 -9.47 4.36
N LEU A 191 16.82 -10.46 3.58
CA LEU A 191 17.26 -11.75 4.08
C LEU A 191 18.48 -11.63 5.02
N ASN A 192 18.38 -12.20 6.22
CA ASN A 192 19.47 -12.29 7.21
C ASN A 192 20.03 -10.94 7.73
N ILE A 193 19.40 -9.80 7.43
CA ILE A 193 19.80 -8.47 7.90
C ILE A 193 18.57 -7.68 8.36
N ASP A 194 18.74 -6.80 9.35
CA ASP A 194 17.65 -5.93 9.83
C ASP A 194 17.59 -4.66 8.98
N GLU A 195 17.38 -4.87 7.68
CA GLU A 195 17.21 -3.81 6.68
C GLU A 195 15.95 -4.08 5.87
N TYR A 196 15.35 -3.02 5.34
CA TYR A 196 14.08 -3.10 4.63
C TYR A 196 14.22 -2.49 3.23
N ALA A 197 13.40 -2.97 2.31
CA ALA A 197 13.16 -2.41 0.99
C ALA A 197 11.70 -1.97 0.88
N VAL A 198 11.42 -1.00 0.00
CA VAL A 198 10.03 -0.80 -0.44
C VAL A 198 9.76 -1.81 -1.54
N SER A 199 8.71 -2.59 -1.37
CA SER A 199 8.29 -3.57 -2.36
C SER A 199 6.86 -3.29 -2.81
N MET A 200 6.56 -3.79 -4.00
CA MET A 200 5.29 -3.61 -4.68
C MET A 200 4.75 -4.99 -5.03
N LEU A 201 3.45 -5.19 -4.86
CA LEU A 201 2.72 -6.38 -5.29
C LEU A 201 1.60 -5.93 -6.23
N GLU A 202 1.38 -6.66 -7.32
CA GLU A 202 0.24 -6.44 -8.20
C GLU A 202 -0.66 -7.66 -8.22
N LEU A 203 -1.96 -7.41 -7.99
CA LEU A 203 -3.00 -8.41 -8.09
C LEU A 203 -3.89 -8.08 -9.28
N THR A 204 -4.30 -9.11 -10.01
CA THR A 204 -5.33 -9.03 -11.05
C THR A 204 -6.56 -9.80 -10.64
N GLY A 205 -7.70 -9.20 -10.93
CA GLY A 205 -8.98 -9.85 -10.92
C GLY A 205 -9.10 -10.80 -12.12
N GLY A 206 -9.73 -11.94 -11.90
CA GLY A 206 -10.16 -12.78 -13.02
C GLY A 206 -9.28 -13.94 -13.41
N TYR A 207 -8.45 -14.42 -12.50
CA TYR A 207 -7.71 -15.63 -12.79
C TYR A 207 -8.60 -16.89 -12.68
N ASN A 208 -8.41 -17.78 -13.66
CA ASN A 208 -9.45 -18.60 -14.27
C ASN A 208 -9.72 -19.91 -13.51
N VAL A 209 -10.48 -19.82 -12.43
CA VAL A 209 -10.69 -20.96 -11.51
C VAL A 209 -12.00 -21.65 -11.83
N THR A 210 -12.99 -20.86 -12.19
CA THR A 210 -14.37 -21.28 -12.46
C THR A 210 -14.67 -21.38 -13.95
N GLY A 211 -13.75 -20.95 -14.83
CA GLY A 211 -14.02 -20.83 -16.27
C GLY A 211 -14.57 -19.46 -16.67
N ASP A 212 -14.85 -18.57 -15.72
CA ASP A 212 -15.11 -17.16 -15.98
C ASP A 212 -13.79 -16.42 -16.22
N ALA A 213 -13.76 -15.56 -17.24
CA ALA A 213 -12.58 -14.79 -17.60
C ALA A 213 -12.33 -13.60 -16.67
N ASN A 214 -13.30 -13.22 -15.82
CA ASN A 214 -13.24 -12.01 -15.01
C ASN A 214 -13.19 -12.28 -13.50
N GLY A 215 -13.33 -13.54 -13.07
CA GLY A 215 -13.26 -13.91 -11.62
C GLY A 215 -14.43 -13.37 -10.82
N ASP A 216 -15.45 -12.96 -11.56
CA ASP A 216 -16.80 -12.66 -11.16
C ASP A 216 -17.57 -13.99 -11.13
N VAL A 217 -18.04 -14.41 -9.96
CA VAL A 217 -18.69 -15.70 -9.75
C VAL A 217 -20.21 -15.57 -9.73
N ASP A 218 -20.75 -14.39 -9.39
CA ASP A 218 -22.18 -14.14 -9.32
C ASP A 218 -22.75 -13.36 -10.53
N GLY A 219 -21.88 -12.88 -11.41
CA GLY A 219 -22.20 -12.23 -12.68
C GLY A 219 -22.49 -10.73 -12.56
N ASP A 220 -22.08 -10.07 -11.48
CA ASP A 220 -22.33 -8.65 -11.22
C ASP A 220 -21.33 -7.70 -11.90
N SER A 221 -20.35 -8.26 -12.63
CA SER A 221 -19.20 -7.56 -13.25
C SER A 221 -18.22 -6.95 -12.26
N ILE A 222 -18.19 -7.43 -11.02
CA ILE A 222 -17.16 -7.17 -10.02
C ILE A 222 -16.27 -8.40 -9.88
N THR A 223 -14.98 -8.17 -9.65
CA THR A 223 -14.04 -9.21 -9.30
C THR A 223 -14.21 -9.65 -7.84
N ASP A 224 -14.63 -10.90 -7.64
CA ASP A 224 -14.66 -11.55 -6.32
C ASP A 224 -13.29 -12.09 -5.91
N TYR A 225 -12.54 -12.60 -6.88
CA TYR A 225 -11.29 -13.31 -6.65
C TYR A 225 -10.09 -12.61 -7.27
N TRP A 226 -9.11 -12.39 -6.41
CA TRP A 226 -7.84 -11.75 -6.75
C TRP A 226 -6.74 -12.81 -6.82
N ALA A 227 -5.93 -12.72 -7.86
CA ALA A 227 -4.72 -13.51 -8.03
C ALA A 227 -3.55 -12.59 -8.33
N CYS A 228 -2.33 -13.11 -8.21
CA CYS A 228 -1.16 -12.32 -8.55
C CYS A 228 -0.96 -12.24 -10.05
N GLU A 229 -0.49 -11.08 -10.50
CA GLU A 229 -0.09 -10.86 -11.88
C GLU A 229 1.07 -11.82 -12.26
N ASP A 230 1.22 -12.15 -13.54
CA ASP A 230 2.16 -13.18 -14.03
C ASP A 230 3.63 -12.97 -13.60
N ASP A 231 4.00 -11.72 -13.29
CA ASP A 231 5.35 -11.34 -12.83
C ASP A 231 5.57 -11.56 -11.31
N TYR A 232 4.55 -12.00 -10.57
CA TYR A 232 4.56 -12.22 -9.12
C TYR A 232 4.19 -13.68 -8.78
N THR A 233 4.87 -14.25 -7.79
CA THR A 233 4.70 -15.63 -7.36
C THR A 233 4.00 -15.68 -6.01
N CYS A 234 2.68 -15.57 -6.02
CA CYS A 234 1.87 -15.76 -4.83
C CYS A 234 1.60 -17.24 -4.59
N SER A 235 2.69 -17.96 -4.33
CA SER A 235 2.78 -19.37 -3.94
C SER A 235 2.29 -20.43 -4.94
N ASP A 236 3.15 -21.44 -5.11
CA ASP A 236 3.02 -22.55 -6.07
C ASP A 236 2.03 -23.66 -5.64
N GLU A 237 1.35 -23.55 -4.50
CA GLU A 237 0.62 -24.68 -3.89
C GLU A 237 -0.86 -24.44 -3.57
N TRP A 238 -1.38 -23.22 -3.72
CA TRP A 238 -2.80 -22.98 -3.47
C TRP A 238 -3.62 -23.24 -4.73
N PRO A 239 -4.77 -23.94 -4.62
CA PRO A 239 -5.70 -23.98 -5.71
C PRO A 239 -6.01 -22.53 -6.07
N VAL A 240 -5.70 -22.20 -7.32
CA VAL A 240 -6.05 -20.97 -7.98
C VAL A 240 -7.43 -20.50 -7.50
N GLY A 241 -7.60 -19.23 -7.10
CA GLY A 241 -8.92 -18.67 -6.69
C GLY A 241 -9.23 -18.60 -5.21
N TYR A 242 -8.22 -18.72 -4.35
CA TYR A 242 -8.40 -18.44 -2.93
C TYR A 242 -7.74 -17.10 -2.58
N PRO A 243 -8.31 -16.36 -1.61
CA PRO A 243 -7.70 -15.14 -1.13
C PRO A 243 -6.30 -15.45 -0.62
N ILE A 244 -5.37 -14.51 -0.83
CA ILE A 244 -3.96 -14.77 -0.60
C ILE A 244 -3.62 -14.37 0.83
N PRO A 245 -3.19 -15.31 1.70
CA PRO A 245 -2.92 -14.98 3.09
C PRO A 245 -1.74 -14.01 3.19
N GLU A 246 -1.92 -12.96 3.98
CA GLU A 246 -0.89 -12.05 4.47
C GLU A 246 0.31 -12.81 5.05
N GLN A 247 0.08 -13.95 5.72
CA GLN A 247 1.17 -14.78 6.25
C GLN A 247 2.03 -15.45 5.16
N ASN A 248 1.53 -15.58 3.93
CA ASN A 248 2.32 -16.05 2.80
C ASN A 248 3.02 -14.89 2.08
N PHE A 249 2.65 -13.66 2.40
CA PHE A 249 3.37 -12.48 1.95
C PHE A 249 4.44 -12.20 2.98
N ASP A 250 5.67 -12.51 2.61
CA ASP A 250 6.79 -12.52 3.53
C ASP A 250 7.30 -11.10 3.89
N LEU A 251 6.39 -10.23 4.34
CA LEU A 251 6.75 -8.88 4.77
C LEU A 251 7.69 -8.91 5.99
N VAL A 252 7.75 -10.02 6.74
CA VAL A 252 8.39 -10.12 8.08
C VAL A 252 9.28 -11.35 8.31
N ASP A 253 9.06 -12.47 7.61
CA ASP A 253 9.80 -13.73 7.68
C ASP A 253 11.05 -13.72 6.75
N ASP A 254 11.73 -14.86 6.65
CA ASP A 254 13.12 -14.99 6.21
C ASP A 254 13.32 -15.49 4.76
N GLY A 255 12.35 -15.28 3.86
CA GLY A 255 12.45 -15.57 2.43
C GLY A 255 13.34 -14.58 1.68
N GLY A 256 13.37 -13.33 2.16
CA GLY A 256 14.10 -12.23 1.54
C GLY A 256 13.39 -11.64 0.33
N ILE A 257 13.79 -10.42 -0.05
CA ILE A 257 13.20 -9.56 -1.09
C ILE A 257 13.02 -10.12 -2.52
N PHE A 258 13.32 -11.40 -2.76
CA PHE A 258 13.23 -12.02 -4.08
C PHE A 258 12.58 -13.41 -4.03
N ASP A 259 11.74 -13.67 -3.03
CA ASP A 259 10.86 -14.83 -3.01
C ASP A 259 9.75 -14.76 -4.07
N GLY A 260 9.53 -13.56 -4.62
CA GLY A 260 8.74 -13.26 -5.80
C GLY A 260 7.29 -12.88 -5.49
N ASP A 261 6.86 -12.86 -4.23
CA ASP A 261 5.53 -12.40 -3.86
C ASP A 261 5.43 -10.85 -3.94
N PHE A 262 6.48 -10.18 -3.50
CA PHE A 262 6.67 -8.74 -3.51
C PHE A 262 7.93 -8.43 -4.32
N MET A 263 7.80 -7.47 -5.23
CA MET A 263 8.92 -7.06 -6.07
C MET A 263 9.53 -5.77 -5.52
N PRO A 264 10.82 -5.78 -5.12
CA PRO A 264 11.46 -4.60 -4.56
C PRO A 264 11.55 -3.50 -5.63
N ILE A 265 11.05 -2.32 -5.28
CA ILE A 265 11.14 -1.12 -6.13
C ILE A 265 12.34 -0.25 -5.77
N THR A 266 12.94 -0.50 -4.61
CA THR A 266 14.20 0.10 -4.17
C THR A 266 15.35 -0.89 -4.31
N PRO A 267 16.57 -0.45 -4.67
CA PRO A 267 17.72 -1.34 -4.78
C PRO A 267 18.18 -1.87 -3.41
N GLU A 268 18.85 -3.02 -3.41
CA GLU A 268 19.37 -3.69 -2.21
C GLU A 268 20.38 -2.84 -1.41
N ASP A 269 21.06 -1.91 -2.08
CA ASP A 269 22.08 -1.04 -1.48
C ASP A 269 21.49 0.08 -0.60
N ILE A 270 20.17 0.18 -0.51
CA ILE A 270 19.44 1.19 0.27
C ILE A 270 18.62 0.50 1.35
N ASN A 271 18.70 1.01 2.58
CA ASN A 271 17.84 0.60 3.68
C ASN A 271 16.71 1.62 3.86
N ILE A 272 15.47 1.14 3.95
CA ILE A 272 14.31 1.97 4.25
C ILE A 272 14.06 1.91 5.76
N VAL A 273 14.26 3.04 6.44
CA VAL A 273 14.15 3.15 7.89
C VAL A 273 12.70 3.34 8.33
N ASP A 274 11.94 4.10 7.55
CA ASP A 274 10.55 4.44 7.85
C ASP A 274 9.81 4.71 6.54
N LEU A 275 8.62 4.12 6.39
CA LEU A 275 7.71 4.38 5.27
C LEU A 275 6.32 4.56 5.88
N LYS A 276 5.68 5.68 5.56
CA LYS A 276 4.34 6.00 6.05
C LYS A 276 3.51 6.60 4.92
N PHE A 277 2.27 6.13 4.82
CA PHE A 277 1.26 6.65 3.92
C PHE A 277 0.20 7.39 4.72
N PHE A 278 -0.11 8.60 4.32
CA PHE A 278 -1.13 9.43 4.96
C PHE A 278 -2.28 9.58 3.96
N ILE A 279 -3.41 8.96 4.25
CA ILE A 279 -4.53 8.82 3.32
C ILE A 279 -5.66 9.75 3.72
N VAL A 280 -6.10 10.57 2.78
CA VAL A 280 -7.16 11.54 3.01
C VAL A 280 -8.09 11.57 1.80
N PRO A 281 -9.42 11.48 1.96
CA PRO A 281 -10.18 11.35 3.22
C PRO A 281 -10.06 9.97 3.91
N LEU A 282 -10.62 9.84 5.12
CA LEU A 282 -10.68 8.56 5.86
C LEU A 282 -11.82 7.63 5.35
N GLU A 283 -12.76 8.20 4.61
CA GLU A 283 -13.90 7.49 4.04
C GLU A 283 -13.89 7.64 2.53
N ASP A 284 -14.35 6.61 1.82
CA ASP A 284 -14.45 6.66 0.36
C ASP A 284 -15.38 7.80 -0.12
N PRO A 285 -14.85 8.87 -0.73
CA PRO A 285 -15.67 10.00 -1.17
C PRO A 285 -16.58 9.65 -2.35
N TYR A 286 -16.32 8.55 -3.05
CA TYR A 286 -17.14 8.09 -4.18
C TYR A 286 -18.40 7.38 -3.69
N ARG A 287 -18.36 6.76 -2.51
CA ARG A 287 -19.52 6.12 -1.87
C ARG A 287 -20.23 7.08 -0.92
N ALA A 288 -19.49 7.88 -0.16
CA ALA A 288 -20.03 8.82 0.82
C ALA A 288 -20.65 10.10 0.20
N PHE A 289 -21.29 10.02 -0.98
CA PHE A 289 -21.71 11.20 -1.76
C PHE A 289 -22.82 12.04 -1.10
N ALA A 290 -23.60 11.47 -0.18
CA ALA A 290 -24.64 12.18 0.54
C ALA A 290 -24.11 12.86 1.81
N GLU A 291 -22.86 12.57 2.20
CA GLU A 291 -22.23 13.23 3.32
C GLU A 291 -21.94 14.69 3.05
N THR A 292 -22.25 15.53 4.03
CA THR A 292 -22.07 16.99 3.92
C THR A 292 -20.75 17.49 4.51
N SER A 293 -19.99 16.60 5.15
CA SER A 293 -18.70 16.94 5.75
C SER A 293 -17.67 17.24 4.67
N SER A 294 -17.02 18.40 4.77
CA SER A 294 -15.90 18.75 3.88
C SER A 294 -14.67 17.86 4.08
N ALA A 295 -14.61 17.10 5.19
CA ALA A 295 -13.54 16.14 5.44
C ALA A 295 -13.70 14.87 4.58
N VAL A 296 -14.92 14.56 4.13
CA VAL A 296 -15.25 13.41 3.30
C VAL A 296 -15.40 13.82 1.84
N GLN A 297 -16.06 14.95 1.57
CA GLN A 297 -16.28 15.50 0.23
C GLN A 297 -15.03 16.16 -0.39
N GLN A 298 -13.92 15.43 -0.41
CA GLN A 298 -12.67 15.85 -1.03
C GLN A 298 -12.08 14.71 -1.85
N HIS A 299 -11.35 15.09 -2.88
CA HIS A 299 -10.69 14.15 -3.76
C HIS A 299 -9.60 13.34 -3.00
N PRO A 300 -9.54 12.00 -3.14
CA PRO A 300 -8.54 11.20 -2.45
C PRO A 300 -7.11 11.62 -2.80
N HIS A 301 -6.25 11.70 -1.79
CA HIS A 301 -4.83 11.96 -1.97
C HIS A 301 -4.03 11.22 -0.91
N VAL A 302 -2.82 10.84 -1.29
CA VAL A 302 -1.88 10.12 -0.45
C VAL A 302 -0.64 10.98 -0.29
N PHE A 303 -0.29 11.28 0.96
CA PHE A 303 1.00 11.87 1.31
C PHE A 303 1.94 10.74 1.75
N ILE A 304 3.06 10.59 1.06
CA ILE A 304 4.03 9.51 1.28
C ILE A 304 5.25 10.12 1.96
N THR A 305 5.67 9.55 3.09
CA THR A 305 6.95 9.88 3.74
C THR A 305 7.83 8.65 3.74
N MET A 306 9.06 8.80 3.25
CA MET A 306 10.04 7.72 3.20
C MET A 306 11.37 8.21 3.75
N THR A 307 11.86 7.57 4.80
CA THR A 307 13.19 7.81 5.36
C THR A 307 14.12 6.68 4.95
N VAL A 308 15.22 7.03 4.31
CA VAL A 308 16.20 6.08 3.75
C VAL A 308 17.59 6.33 4.29
N GLU A 309 18.41 5.29 4.30
CA GLU A 309 19.83 5.33 4.62
C GLU A 309 20.60 4.35 3.73
N PRO A 310 21.92 4.50 3.54
CA PRO A 310 22.71 3.50 2.83
C PRO A 310 22.73 2.18 3.62
N SER A 311 22.71 1.03 2.92
CA SER A 311 22.85 -0.27 3.56
C SER A 311 24.14 -0.39 4.39
N ALA A 312 24.19 -1.35 5.31
CA ALA A 312 25.38 -1.66 6.11
C ALA A 312 26.59 -2.00 5.22
N GLU A 313 26.35 -2.61 4.06
CA GLU A 313 27.39 -2.89 3.07
C GLU A 313 27.87 -1.60 2.38
N LEU A 314 26.94 -0.78 1.89
CA LEU A 314 27.28 0.46 1.18
C LEU A 314 27.96 1.49 2.10
N SER A 315 27.58 1.51 3.37
CA SER A 315 28.15 2.38 4.40
C SER A 315 29.53 1.93 4.88
N GLN A 316 29.97 0.71 4.55
CA GLN A 316 31.24 0.18 5.03
C GLN A 316 32.44 1.04 4.57
N GLY A 317 33.17 1.57 5.55
CA GLY A 317 34.35 2.39 5.33
C GLY A 317 34.08 3.88 5.09
N LEU A 318 32.83 4.33 5.19
CA LEU A 318 32.52 5.74 5.33
C LEU A 318 32.95 6.26 6.70
N LEU A 319 33.43 7.51 6.74
CA LEU A 319 33.72 8.21 7.99
C LEU A 319 32.58 9.17 8.33
N GLY A 320 32.26 9.25 9.61
CA GLY A 320 31.30 10.21 10.16
C GLY A 320 30.12 9.52 10.84
N GLU A 321 29.17 10.34 11.26
CA GLU A 321 27.87 9.87 11.73
C GLU A 321 27.08 9.29 10.54
N GLU A 322 26.32 8.24 10.84
CA GLU A 322 25.28 7.73 9.97
C GLU A 322 24.33 8.88 9.62
N TRP A 323 23.82 8.86 8.40
CA TRP A 323 22.95 9.91 7.91
C TRP A 323 21.73 9.25 7.29
N THR A 324 20.58 9.87 7.55
CA THR A 324 19.30 9.49 6.95
C THR A 324 18.83 10.60 6.03
N LEU A 325 18.02 10.25 5.05
CA LEU A 325 17.37 11.16 4.11
C LEU A 325 15.88 10.89 4.17
N THR A 326 15.09 11.90 4.52
CA THR A 326 13.62 11.82 4.44
C THR A 326 13.14 12.51 3.18
N LEU A 327 12.44 11.75 2.34
CA LEU A 327 11.73 12.21 1.16
C LEU A 327 10.23 12.26 1.46
N GLN A 328 9.54 13.22 0.86
CA GLN A 328 8.09 13.38 0.99
C GLN A 328 7.49 13.68 -0.38
N GLY A 329 6.33 13.09 -0.65
CA GLY A 329 5.58 13.26 -1.89
C GLY A 329 4.09 13.30 -1.65
N VAL A 330 3.35 13.96 -2.55
CA VAL A 330 1.88 13.97 -2.54
C VAL A 330 1.39 13.65 -3.93
N ALA A 331 0.46 12.70 -4.02
CA ALA A 331 -0.28 12.41 -5.24
C ALA A 331 -1.77 12.41 -4.94
N GLY A 332 -2.55 13.04 -5.81
CA GLY A 332 -3.99 12.81 -5.86
C GLY A 332 -4.24 11.50 -6.58
N ALA A 333 -5.22 10.73 -6.11
CA ALA A 333 -5.73 9.56 -6.81
C ALA A 333 -6.26 9.90 -8.22
N ALA A 334 -6.52 8.89 -9.03
CA ALA A 334 -7.32 9.10 -10.23
C ALA A 334 -8.81 9.28 -9.87
N VAL A 335 -9.50 10.15 -10.60
CA VAL A 335 -10.98 10.21 -10.60
C VAL A 335 -11.49 9.23 -11.63
N PHE A 336 -12.32 8.30 -11.20
CA PHE A 336 -13.04 7.41 -12.10
C PHE A 336 -14.52 7.79 -12.09
N ASP A 337 -15.12 7.91 -13.28
CA ASP A 337 -16.54 8.24 -13.42
C ASP A 337 -17.43 7.12 -12.84
N VAL A 338 -16.90 5.90 -12.76
CA VAL A 338 -17.51 4.73 -12.12
C VAL A 338 -16.37 3.88 -11.58
N VAL A 339 -16.16 3.86 -10.27
CA VAL A 339 -15.57 2.67 -9.64
C VAL A 339 -16.73 1.68 -9.57
N PRO A 340 -16.65 0.48 -10.16
CA PRO A 340 -17.73 -0.50 -10.06
C PRO A 340 -18.11 -0.69 -8.60
N SER A 341 -19.30 -0.22 -8.23
CA SER A 341 -19.88 -0.52 -6.93
C SER A 341 -20.45 -1.93 -7.00
N GLU A 342 -20.04 -2.79 -6.08
CA GLU A 342 -20.52 -4.17 -5.89
C GLU A 342 -22.04 -4.30 -5.93
N TYR A 343 -22.75 -3.30 -5.43
CA TYR A 343 -24.20 -3.23 -5.59
C TYR A 343 -24.56 -2.42 -6.82
N ARG A 344 -24.18 -2.90 -8.01
CA ARG A 344 -25.03 -2.65 -9.18
C ARG A 344 -26.21 -3.59 -9.03
N GLY A 345 -27.21 -3.14 -8.27
CA GLY A 345 -28.47 -3.88 -8.15
C GLY A 345 -28.92 -4.33 -9.54
N TRP A 346 -29.34 -5.59 -9.65
CA TRP A 346 -29.69 -6.34 -10.87
C TRP A 346 -30.77 -5.69 -11.78
N GLY A 347 -31.07 -4.39 -11.64
CA GLY A 347 -32.07 -3.65 -12.41
C GLY A 347 -31.58 -2.38 -13.11
N ASP A 348 -30.31 -1.98 -13.01
CA ASP A 348 -29.84 -0.72 -13.62
C ASP A 348 -29.32 -0.86 -15.07
N GLU A 349 -29.21 -2.07 -15.62
CA GLU A 349 -28.83 -2.26 -17.04
C GLU A 349 -29.87 -1.70 -18.04
N ASP A 350 -31.11 -1.49 -17.60
CA ASP A 350 -32.20 -0.99 -18.45
C ASP A 350 -32.50 0.53 -18.30
N ARG A 351 -31.69 1.30 -17.56
CA ARG A 351 -31.94 2.73 -17.27
C ARG A 351 -30.92 3.72 -17.85
N TYR A 352 -30.46 3.51 -19.09
CA TYR A 352 -29.79 4.54 -19.90
C TYR A 352 -30.41 4.74 -21.28
#